data_AF-A0A5S9M3G3-F1
#
_entry.id   AF-A0A5S9M3G3-F1
#
_cell.length_a   1.000
_cell.length_b   1.000
_cell.length_c   1.000
_cell.angle_alpha   90.00
_cell.angle_beta   90.00
_cell.angle_gamma   90.00
#
_symmetry.space_group_name_H-M   'P 1'
#
loop_
_entity.id
_entity.type
_entity.pdbx_description
1 polymer ?
#
loop_
_entity_poly.entity_id
_entity_poly.type
_entity_poly.pdbx_seq_one_letter_code
_entity_poly.pdbx_strand_id
1 'polypeptide(L)'
;MGFQGVVVTDALNMKAIADNFGQEEAVVMAIKAGVDIALMPAPVTSLKTEKNLENVFNAVKQAILKKEIPMSQINESVEKILQLKIKRGIISSKNQSILRKKSQKKATQVVGKKSHLKAEQKKNGT
;
A
#
# COMPACT_ATOMS: atom_id res chain seq x y z
N MET A 1 -12.65 -13.97 12.74
CA MET A 1 -12.96 -13.32 11.44
C MET A 1 -12.37 -14.04 10.23
N GLY A 2 -11.30 -14.86 10.35
CA GLY A 2 -10.87 -15.78 9.29
C GLY A 2 -10.47 -15.12 7.96
N PHE A 3 -10.11 -13.83 7.99
CA PHE A 3 -9.72 -13.09 6.79
C PHE A 3 -8.36 -13.56 6.28
N GLN A 4 -8.27 -13.89 4.99
CA GLN A 4 -7.05 -14.41 4.35
C GLN A 4 -6.52 -13.48 3.26
N GLY A 5 -7.05 -12.26 3.16
CA GLY A 5 -6.59 -11.26 2.20
C GLY A 5 -5.42 -10.44 2.72
N VAL A 6 -5.06 -9.38 1.98
CA VAL A 6 -4.02 -8.42 2.38
C VAL A 6 -4.59 -7.43 3.37
N VAL A 7 -3.90 -7.25 4.50
CA VAL A 7 -4.16 -6.21 5.51
C VAL A 7 -3.22 -5.04 5.27
N VAL A 8 -3.79 -3.84 5.22
CA VAL A 8 -3.05 -2.59 4.99
C VAL A 8 -3.37 -1.63 6.12
N THR A 9 -2.37 -0.96 6.68
CA THR A 9 -2.62 0.12 7.64
C THR A 9 -3.25 1.33 6.97
N ASP A 10 -3.87 2.21 7.75
CA ASP A 10 -3.98 3.60 7.32
C ASP A 10 -2.58 4.26 7.25
N ALA A 11 -2.50 5.50 6.78
CA ALA A 11 -1.25 6.23 6.65
C ALA A 11 -0.52 6.38 7.99
N LEU A 12 0.64 5.74 8.13
CA LEU A 12 1.41 5.74 9.39
C LEU A 12 2.07 7.08 9.72
N ASN A 13 2.15 7.99 8.74
CA ASN A 13 2.58 9.37 8.94
C ASN A 13 1.45 10.29 9.46
N MET A 14 0.28 9.76 9.80
CA MET A 14 -0.79 10.53 10.46
C MET A 14 -0.34 11.02 11.83
N LYS A 15 -0.76 12.24 12.18
CA LYS A 15 -0.36 12.93 13.41
C LYS A 15 -0.54 12.09 14.69
N ALA A 16 -1.65 11.36 14.79
CA ALA A 16 -1.94 10.51 15.96
C ALA A 16 -0.93 9.37 16.16
N ILE A 17 -0.27 8.88 15.09
CA ILE A 17 0.77 7.85 15.19
C ILE A 17 2.14 8.50 15.35
N ALA A 18 2.44 9.54 14.58
CA ALA A 18 3.73 10.23 14.61
C ALA A 18 4.00 10.96 15.95
N ASP A 19 2.97 11.42 16.66
CA ASP A 19 3.11 12.11 17.95
C ASP A 19 3.35 11.13 19.11
N ASN A 20 3.02 9.84 18.94
CA ASN A 20 3.07 8.84 20.02
C ASN A 20 4.16 7.76 19.80
N PHE A 21 4.56 7.51 18.56
CA PHE A 21 5.54 6.48 18.20
C PHE A 21 6.53 7.01 17.15
N GLY A 22 7.78 6.58 17.24
CA GLY A 22 8.75 6.81 16.17
C GLY A 22 8.30 6.12 14.88
N GLN A 23 8.64 6.69 13.71
CA GLN A 23 8.22 6.14 12.41
C GLN A 23 8.70 4.70 12.22
N GLU A 24 9.94 4.42 12.61
CA GLU A 24 10.53 3.09 12.57
C GLU A 24 9.79 2.10 13.47
N GLU A 25 9.47 2.53 14.70
CA GLU A 25 8.78 1.71 15.70
C GLU A 25 7.34 1.41 15.26
N ALA A 26 6.61 2.41 14.78
CA ALA A 26 5.24 2.25 14.29
C ALA A 26 5.16 1.20 13.17
N VAL A 27 6.10 1.22 12.23
CA VAL A 27 6.15 0.23 11.15
C VAL A 27 6.48 -1.17 11.68
N VAL A 28 7.48 -1.28 12.56
CA VAL A 28 7.85 -2.57 13.18
C VAL A 28 6.67 -3.14 13.97
N MET A 29 5.98 -2.32 14.75
CA MET A 29 4.80 -2.72 15.51
C MET A 29 3.64 -3.16 14.61
N ALA A 30 3.37 -2.42 13.52
CA ALA A 30 2.32 -2.79 12.57
C ALA A 30 2.58 -4.15 11.94
N ILE A 31 3.82 -4.42 11.52
CA ILE A 31 4.20 -5.72 10.97
C ILE A 31 4.09 -6.80 12.05
N LYS A 32 4.59 -6.56 13.28
CA LYS A 32 4.43 -7.50 14.40
C LYS A 32 2.96 -7.84 14.70
N ALA A 33 2.05 -6.89 14.49
CA ALA A 33 0.62 -7.08 14.65
C ALA A 33 -0.05 -7.88 13.50
N GLY A 34 0.70 -8.25 12.46
CA GLY A 34 0.21 -9.07 11.35
C GLY A 34 -0.29 -8.27 10.14
N VAL A 35 0.05 -6.98 10.05
CA VAL A 35 -0.24 -6.17 8.85
C VAL A 35 0.72 -6.57 7.73
N ASP A 36 0.19 -6.75 6.52
CA ASP A 36 0.97 -7.11 5.34
C ASP A 36 1.61 -5.89 4.64
N ILE A 37 0.93 -4.73 4.64
CA ILE A 37 1.43 -3.49 4.04
C ILE A 37 1.33 -2.32 5.03
N ALA A 38 2.48 -1.74 5.38
CA ALA A 38 2.59 -0.46 6.07
C ALA A 38 2.43 0.69 5.06
N LEU A 39 1.29 1.39 5.09
CA LEU A 39 0.98 2.48 4.18
C LEU A 39 1.67 3.78 4.62
N MET A 40 2.35 4.44 3.69
CA MET A 40 3.07 5.72 3.93
C MET A 40 3.97 5.65 5.19
N PRO A 41 4.95 4.73 5.21
CA PRO A 41 5.70 4.39 6.43
C PRO A 41 6.62 5.53 6.91
N ALA A 42 6.99 6.45 6.02
CA ALA A 42 7.78 7.62 6.33
C ALA A 42 7.52 8.73 5.30
N PRO A 43 7.62 10.02 5.68
CA PRO A 43 7.57 11.13 4.74
C PRO A 43 8.88 11.21 3.95
N VAL A 44 8.77 11.10 2.63
CA VAL A 44 9.87 11.32 1.68
C VAL A 44 9.38 12.31 0.63
N THR A 45 9.87 13.54 0.70
CA THR A 45 9.44 14.68 -0.13
C THR A 45 10.58 15.26 -0.96
N SER A 46 11.82 14.88 -0.67
CA SER A 46 13.01 15.31 -1.38
C SER A 46 14.13 14.28 -1.18
N LEU A 47 15.21 14.38 -1.96
CA LEU A 47 16.41 13.56 -1.74
C LEU A 47 17.01 13.76 -0.34
N LYS A 48 16.80 14.93 0.29
CA LYS A 48 17.25 15.18 1.67
C LYS A 48 16.52 14.32 2.70
N THR A 49 15.29 13.90 2.42
CA THR A 49 14.45 13.09 3.33
C THR A 49 14.35 11.62 2.92
N GLU A 50 15.08 11.21 1.88
CA GLU A 50 15.14 9.81 1.39
C GLU A 50 15.57 8.84 2.50
N LYS A 51 16.51 9.26 3.35
CA LYS A 51 17.05 8.46 4.45
C LYS A 51 15.99 7.98 5.45
N ASN A 52 14.83 8.66 5.55
CA ASN A 52 13.74 8.22 6.42
C ASN A 52 13.24 6.83 6.02
N LEU A 53 13.13 6.54 4.73
CA LEU A 53 12.70 5.24 4.26
C LEU A 53 13.76 4.16 4.50
N GLU A 54 15.05 4.52 4.36
CA GLU A 54 16.17 3.64 4.68
C GLU A 54 16.17 3.25 6.17
N ASN A 55 15.93 4.21 7.06
CA ASN A 55 15.83 3.96 8.50
C ASN A 55 14.71 2.97 8.83
N VAL A 56 13.52 3.17 8.25
CA VAL A 56 12.39 2.23 8.42
C VAL A 56 12.78 0.83 7.92
N PHE A 57 13.36 0.72 6.73
CA PHE A 57 13.79 -0.56 6.18
C PHE A 57 14.78 -1.27 7.11
N ASN A 58 15.77 -0.53 7.60
CA ASN A 58 16.77 -1.06 8.53
C ASN A 58 16.15 -1.49 9.85
N ALA A 59 15.18 -0.75 10.40
CA ALA A 59 14.48 -1.13 11.61
C ALA A 59 13.73 -2.46 11.47
N VAL A 60 12.99 -2.65 10.36
CA VAL A 60 12.32 -3.92 10.07
C VAL A 60 13.32 -5.05 9.90
N LYS A 61 14.41 -4.81 9.15
CA LYS A 61 15.50 -5.80 8.98
C LYS A 61 16.09 -6.21 10.33
N GLN A 62 16.35 -5.26 11.23
CA GLN A 62 16.87 -5.55 12.57
C GLN A 62 15.87 -6.34 13.41
N ALA A 63 14.58 -6.01 13.36
CA ALA A 63 13.54 -6.78 14.07
C ALA A 63 13.48 -8.24 13.58
N ILE A 64 13.67 -8.49 12.28
CA ILE A 64 13.76 -9.85 11.72
C ILE A 64 15.03 -10.56 12.22
N LEU A 65 16.20 -9.91 12.15
CA LEU A 65 17.46 -10.49 12.60
C LEU A 65 17.45 -10.84 14.10
N LYS A 66 16.77 -10.02 14.92
CA LYS A 66 16.54 -10.26 16.35
C LYS A 66 15.46 -11.31 16.62
N LYS A 67 14.84 -11.89 15.59
CA LYS A 67 13.72 -12.84 15.66
C LYS A 67 12.46 -12.28 16.34
N GLU A 68 12.31 -10.96 16.41
CA GLU A 68 11.08 -10.33 16.88
C GLU A 68 9.95 -10.41 15.84
N ILE A 69 10.32 -10.48 14.56
CA ILE A 69 9.43 -10.80 13.45
C ILE A 69 9.99 -12.05 12.77
N PRO A 70 9.27 -13.18 12.77
CA PRO A 70 9.74 -14.38 12.09
C PRO A 70 9.72 -14.16 10.57
N MET A 71 10.77 -14.62 9.87
CA MET A 71 10.85 -14.52 8.41
C MET A 71 9.67 -15.22 7.70
N SER A 72 9.10 -16.26 8.30
CA SER A 72 7.90 -16.93 7.79
C SER A 72 6.70 -15.99 7.67
N GLN A 73 6.52 -15.09 8.63
CA GLN A 73 5.44 -14.09 8.61
C GLN A 73 5.65 -13.08 7.47
N ILE A 74 6.90 -12.64 7.24
CA ILE A 74 7.23 -11.77 6.10
C ILE A 74 6.92 -12.48 4.78
N ASN A 75 7.33 -13.75 4.65
CA ASN A 75 7.06 -14.55 3.46
C ASN A 75 5.56 -14.70 3.20
N GLU A 76 4.76 -14.97 4.25
CA GLU A 76 3.30 -15.08 4.14
C GLU A 76 2.67 -13.76 3.65
N SER A 77 3.05 -12.63 4.24
CA SER A 77 2.56 -11.31 3.81
C SER A 77 2.92 -11.00 2.36
N VAL A 78 4.18 -11.25 1.97
CA VAL A 78 4.64 -11.04 0.59
C VAL A 78 3.89 -11.96 -0.38
N GLU A 79 3.64 -13.21 0.00
CA GLU A 79 2.87 -14.16 -0.81
C GLU A 79 1.44 -13.64 -1.05
N LYS A 80 0.73 -13.21 0.01
CA LYS A 80 -0.61 -12.62 -0.13
C LYS A 80 -0.62 -11.43 -1.09
N ILE A 81 0.38 -10.55 -0.98
CA ILE A 81 0.53 -9.37 -1.85
C ILE A 81 0.73 -9.79 -3.31
N LEU A 82 1.62 -10.77 -3.56
CA LEU A 82 1.89 -11.26 -4.91
C LEU A 82 0.65 -11.97 -5.50
N GLN A 83 -0.01 -12.83 -4.73
CA GLN A 83 -1.26 -13.48 -5.12
C GLN A 83 -2.34 -12.44 -5.47
N LEU A 84 -2.48 -11.37 -4.68
CA LEU A 84 -3.41 -10.28 -4.97
C LEU A 84 -3.06 -9.57 -6.29
N LYS A 85 -1.78 -9.26 -6.52
CA LYS A 85 -1.31 -8.63 -7.76
C LYS A 85 -1.59 -9.51 -8.99
N ILE A 86 -1.36 -10.82 -8.89
CA ILE A 86 -1.67 -11.80 -9.94
C ILE A 86 -3.19 -11.86 -10.17
N LYS A 87 -3.98 -12.04 -9.10
CA LYS A 87 -5.44 -12.11 -9.15
C LYS A 87 -6.08 -10.88 -9.80
N ARG A 88 -5.46 -9.70 -9.67
CA ARG A 88 -5.93 -8.44 -10.27
C ARG A 88 -5.30 -8.14 -11.63
N GLY A 89 -4.47 -9.03 -12.17
CA GLY A 89 -3.83 -8.88 -13.49
C GLY A 89 -2.78 -7.77 -13.55
N ILE A 90 -2.29 -7.29 -12.39
CA ILE A 90 -1.24 -6.26 -12.31
C ILE A 90 0.10 -6.84 -12.76
N ILE A 91 0.41 -8.05 -12.29
CA ILE A 91 1.57 -8.83 -12.77
C ILE A 91 1.06 -9.70 -13.92
N SER A 92 1.22 -9.22 -15.15
CA SER A 92 1.03 -10.00 -16.38
C SER A 92 2.09 -9.62 -17.41
N SER A 93 2.46 -10.54 -18.30
CA SER A 93 3.54 -10.39 -19.29
C SER A 93 3.23 -9.45 -20.47
N LYS A 94 2.08 -8.76 -20.46
CA LYS A 94 1.67 -7.89 -21.58
C LYS A 94 2.22 -6.47 -21.41
N ASN A 95 3.07 -6.07 -22.35
CA ASN A 95 3.77 -4.79 -22.51
C ASN A 95 3.03 -3.55 -21.95
N GLN A 96 3.49 -3.05 -20.80
CA GLN A 96 2.98 -1.84 -20.15
C GLN A 96 3.26 -0.55 -20.93
N SER A 97 4.25 -0.54 -21.83
CA SER A 97 4.71 0.65 -22.56
C SER A 97 3.71 1.13 -23.63
N ILE A 98 2.96 0.23 -24.28
CA ILE A 98 1.98 0.55 -25.33
C ILE A 98 0.68 1.15 -24.74
N LEU A 99 0.45 0.99 -23.43
CA LEU A 99 -0.79 1.41 -22.77
C LEU A 99 -0.88 2.93 -22.53
N ARG A 100 0.24 3.66 -22.35
CA ARG A 100 0.22 5.04 -21.81
C ARG A 100 -0.54 6.09 -22.65
N LYS A 101 -0.39 6.10 -23.99
CA LYS A 101 -1.11 7.08 -24.84
C LYS A 101 -2.58 6.68 -25.08
N LYS A 102 -2.85 5.38 -25.25
CA LYS A 102 -4.22 4.85 -25.39
C LYS A 102 -5.01 4.95 -24.07
N SER A 103 -4.35 4.81 -22.92
CA SER A 103 -4.98 4.89 -21.61
C SER A 103 -5.46 6.30 -21.27
N GLN A 104 -4.70 7.35 -21.60
CA GLN A 104 -5.12 8.74 -21.34
C GLN A 104 -6.40 9.10 -22.09
N LYS A 105 -6.46 8.85 -23.41
CA LYS A 105 -7.67 9.11 -24.22
C LYS A 105 -8.88 8.32 -23.75
N LYS A 106 -8.68 7.07 -23.32
CA LYS A 106 -9.77 6.24 -22.77
C LYS A 106 -10.21 6.72 -21.40
N ALA A 107 -9.28 7.16 -20.54
CA ALA A 107 -9.58 7.65 -19.21
C ALA A 107 -10.47 8.90 -19.26
N THR A 108 -10.16 9.87 -20.13
CA THR A 108 -10.97 11.10 -20.27
C THR A 108 -12.38 10.85 -20.79
N GLN A 109 -12.61 9.72 -21.49
CA GLN A 109 -13.94 9.33 -21.97
C GLN A 109 -14.76 8.54 -20.94
N VAL A 110 -14.11 7.93 -19.95
CA VAL A 110 -14.74 7.00 -18.99
C VAL A 110 -14.90 7.62 -17.61
N VAL A 111 -13.87 8.30 -17.10
CA VAL A 111 -13.91 8.98 -15.79
C VAL A 111 -14.87 10.17 -15.90
N GLY A 112 -15.89 10.21 -15.03
CA GLY A 112 -16.89 11.28 -15.04
C GLY A 112 -17.89 11.29 -16.22
N LYS A 113 -18.00 10.19 -17.00
CA LYS A 113 -18.96 10.17 -18.13
C LYS A 113 -20.41 10.33 -17.67
N LYS A 114 -21.27 10.89 -18.55
CA LYS A 114 -22.68 11.21 -18.25
C LYS A 114 -23.48 10.07 -17.61
N SER A 115 -23.23 8.81 -17.98
CA SER A 115 -23.93 7.68 -17.36
C SER A 115 -23.51 7.41 -15.92
N HIS A 116 -22.28 7.72 -15.53
CA HIS A 116 -21.85 7.67 -14.13
C HIS A 116 -22.51 8.79 -13.32
N LEU A 117 -22.54 10.02 -13.85
CA LEU A 117 -23.17 11.17 -13.19
C LEU A 117 -24.69 10.98 -13.01
N LYS A 118 -25.38 10.42 -14.01
CA LYS A 118 -26.80 10.06 -13.88
C LYS A 118 -27.03 8.99 -12.81
N ALA A 119 -26.12 8.02 -12.67
CA ALA A 119 -26.21 6.99 -11.65
C ALA A 119 -25.97 7.56 -10.24
N GLU A 120 -25.09 8.56 -10.12
CA GLU A 120 -24.85 9.33 -8.89
C GLU A 120 -26.08 10.14 -8.48
N GLN A 121 -26.65 10.93 -9.39
CA GLN A 121 -27.88 11.72 -9.14
C GLN A 121 -29.04 10.84 -8.68
N LYS A 122 -29.24 9.69 -9.36
CA LYS A 122 -30.28 8.72 -8.99
C LYS A 122 -30.08 8.11 -7.59
N LYS A 123 -28.83 7.98 -7.11
CA LYS A 123 -28.54 7.54 -5.74
C LYS A 123 -28.73 8.65 -4.71
N ASN A 124 -28.50 9.90 -5.11
CA ASN A 124 -28.62 11.06 -4.23
C ASN A 124 -30.05 11.62 -4.14
N GLY A 125 -31.02 11.01 -4.83
CA GLY A 125 -32.44 11.36 -4.70
C GLY A 125 -32.86 12.68 -5.36
N THR A 126 -32.05 13.22 -6.26
CA THR A 126 -32.37 14.41 -7.08
C THR A 126 -32.60 14.04 -8.54
#